data_AF-A0A7T1WVK2-F1
#
_entry.id   AF-A0A7T1WVK2-F1
#
_cell.length_a   1.000
_cell.length_b   1.000
_cell.length_c   1.000
_cell.angle_alpha   90.00
_cell.angle_beta   90.00
_cell.angle_gamma   90.00
#
_symmetry.space_group_name_H-M   'P 1'
#
loop_
_entity.id
_entity.type
_entity.pdbx_description
1 polymer ?
#
loop_
_entity_poly.entity_id
_entity_poly.type
_entity_poly.pdbx_seq_one_letter_code
_entity_poly.pdbx_strand_id
1 'polypeptide(L)' 'MMIRYDQPLVIEGEVRECPQCGSYRPWVVYITGEDVWLRCPGGHDTYEPRLDAVWFNRNSGPVRDLHASLEDGIKAVGL' A
#
# COMPACT_ATOMS: atom_id res chain seq x y z
N MET A 1 4.63 -5.19 7.21
CA MET A 1 3.72 -4.16 7.80
C MET A 1 2.86 -3.60 6.68
N MET A 2 1.65 -3.15 6.98
CA MET A 2 0.72 -2.62 5.97
C MET A 2 -0.04 -1.41 6.48
N ILE A 3 -0.36 -0.50 5.58
CA ILE A 3 -1.12 0.71 5.84
C ILE A 3 -2.16 0.92 4.75
N ARG A 4 -3.29 1.48 5.13
CA ARG A 4 -4.28 1.98 4.19
C ARG A 4 -3.95 3.42 3.83
N TYR A 5 -3.92 3.70 2.53
CA TYR A 5 -3.60 5.00 1.96
C TYR A 5 -4.79 5.48 1.11
N ASP A 6 -5.65 6.32 1.70
CA ASP A 6 -6.90 6.77 1.08
C ASP A 6 -6.73 7.93 0.07
N GLN A 7 -5.58 8.59 0.08
CA GLN A 7 -5.25 9.66 -0.86
C GLN A 7 -4.74 9.08 -2.20
N PRO A 8 -4.82 9.84 -3.30
CA PRO A 8 -4.14 9.46 -4.54
C PRO A 8 -2.64 9.28 -4.28
N LEU A 9 -2.10 8.12 -4.64
CA LEU A 9 -0.69 7.85 -4.47
C LEU A 9 0.08 8.55 -5.60
N VAL A 10 0.76 9.65 -5.28
CA VAL A 10 1.57 10.39 -6.24
C VAL A 10 3.03 9.99 -6.09
N ILE A 11 3.61 9.45 -7.17
CA ILE A 11 4.99 8.98 -7.22
C ILE A 11 5.70 9.74 -8.33
N GLU A 12 6.75 10.49 -7.98
CA GLU A 12 7.51 11.31 -8.94
C GLU A 12 6.64 12.31 -9.75
N GLY A 13 5.48 12.71 -9.21
CA GLY A 13 4.52 13.61 -9.88
C GLY A 13 3.43 12.91 -10.69
N GLU A 14 3.48 11.58 -10.81
CA GLU A 14 2.45 10.78 -11.49
C GLU A 14 1.47 10.18 -10.48
N VAL A 15 0.16 10.24 -10.77
CA VAL A 15 -0.84 9.52 -9.99
C VAL A 15 -0.74 8.04 -10.34
N ARG A 16 -0.49 7.22 -9.34
CA ARG A 16 -0.37 5.79 -9.50
C ARG A 16 -1.75 5.14 -9.60
N GLU A 17 -2.00 4.54 -10.75
CA GLU A 17 -3.20 3.72 -11.02
C GLU A 17 -2.85 2.24 -11.05
N CYS A 18 -3.79 1.38 -10.70
CA CYS A 18 -3.64 -0.06 -10.85
C CYS A 18 -3.48 -0.41 -12.33
N PRO A 19 -2.41 -1.12 -12.73
CA PRO A 19 -2.18 -1.45 -14.14
C PRO A 19 -3.20 -2.46 -14.69
N GLN A 20 -3.99 -3.11 -13.82
CA GLN A 20 -4.96 -4.13 -14.19
C GLN A 20 -6.40 -3.60 -14.26
N CYS A 21 -6.80 -2.71 -13.34
CA CYS A 21 -8.18 -2.23 -13.26
C CYS A 21 -8.32 -0.69 -13.29
N GLY A 22 -7.23 0.07 -13.41
CA GLY A 22 -7.25 1.54 -13.45
C GLY A 22 -7.66 2.20 -12.13
N SER A 23 -7.88 1.42 -11.06
CA SER A 23 -8.19 2.00 -9.73
C SER A 23 -6.97 2.76 -9.21
N TYR A 24 -7.17 4.01 -8.82
CA TYR A 24 -6.10 4.90 -8.35
C TYR A 24 -6.15 5.21 -6.84
N ARG A 25 -7.19 4.73 -6.14
CA ARG A 25 -7.38 4.79 -4.67
C ARG A 25 -8.60 3.95 -4.21
N PRO A 26 -8.75 3.66 -2.90
CA PRO A 26 -7.68 3.67 -1.90
C PRO A 26 -6.65 2.58 -2.19
N TRP A 27 -5.42 2.76 -1.72
CA TRP A 27 -4.36 1.75 -1.80
C TRP A 27 -4.16 1.10 -0.43
N VAL A 28 -3.87 -0.20 -0.42
CA VAL A 28 -3.17 -0.82 0.70
C VAL A 28 -1.70 -0.90 0.33
N VAL A 29 -0.86 -0.20 1.08
CA VAL A 29 0.59 -0.26 0.88
C VAL A 29 1.15 -1.22 1.91
N TYR A 30 2.00 -2.15 1.50
CA TYR A 30 2.66 -3.07 2.43
C TYR A 30 4.11 -3.28 2.04
N ILE A 31 4.95 -3.58 3.03
CA ILE A 31 6.38 -3.82 2.83
C ILE A 31 6.73 -5.28 3.14
N THR A 32 7.53 -5.87 2.27
CA THR A 32 8.11 -7.21 2.41
C THR A 32 9.63 -7.12 2.30
N GLY A 33 10.34 -7.21 3.43
CA GLY A 33 11.78 -6.91 3.44
C GLY A 33 12.01 -5.41 3.18
N GLU A 34 12.66 -5.08 2.06
CA GLU A 34 12.88 -3.71 1.60
C GLU A 34 11.92 -3.28 0.49
N ASP A 35 11.16 -4.23 -0.07
CA ASP A 35 10.29 -4.02 -1.23
C ASP A 35 8.92 -3.50 -0.80
N VAL A 36 8.47 -2.42 -1.44
CA VAL A 36 7.14 -1.86 -1.25
C VAL A 36 6.18 -2.37 -2.32
N TRP A 37 5.01 -2.81 -1.86
CA TRP A 37 3.94 -3.33 -2.67
C TRP A 37 2.65 -2.54 -2.44
N LEU A 38 1.85 -2.47 -3.50
CA LEU A 38 0.57 -1.77 -3.54
C LEU A 38 -0.54 -2.75 -3.89
N ARG A 39 -1.61 -2.78 -3.10
CA ARG A 39 -2.82 -3.54 -3.40
C ARG A 39 -3.98 -2.60 -3.64
N CYS A 40 -4.60 -2.71 -4.80
CA CYS A 40 -5.78 -1.92 -5.16
C CYS A 40 -7.07 -2.50 -4.53
N PRO A 41 -8.20 -1.77 -4.57
CA PRO A 41 -9.49 -2.28 -4.06
C PRO A 41 -10.01 -3.50 -4.81
N GLY A 42 -9.58 -3.69 -6.06
CA GLY A 42 -9.86 -4.89 -6.85
C GLY A 42 -9.07 -6.13 -6.41
N GLY A 43 -8.20 -6.01 -5.40
CA GLY A 43 -7.40 -7.12 -4.87
C GLY A 43 -6.11 -7.42 -5.65
N HIS A 44 -5.75 -6.60 -6.65
CA HIS A 44 -4.52 -6.77 -7.41
C HIS A 44 -3.33 -6.16 -6.68
N ASP A 45 -2.29 -6.97 -6.47
CA ASP A 45 -1.01 -6.54 -5.94
C ASP A 45 -0.04 -6.14 -7.08
N THR A 46 0.63 -5.00 -6.93
CA THR A 46 1.68 -4.54 -7.83
C THR A 46 2.90 -4.15 -7.01
N TYR A 47 4.06 -4.63 -7.43
CA TYR A 47 5.33 -4.15 -6.90
C TYR A 47 5.54 -2.70 -7.35
N GLU A 48 6.06 -1.85 -6.45
CA GLU A 48 6.36 -0.45 -6.72
C GLU A 48 7.83 -0.15 -6.42
N PRO A 49 8.74 -0.30 -7.40
CA PRO A 49 10.18 -0.14 -7.20
C PRO A 49 10.61 1.29 -6.90
N ARG A 50 9.74 2.28 -7.15
CA ARG A 50 10.01 3.69 -6.89
C ARG A 50 9.80 4.07 -5.41
N LEU A 51 9.18 3.18 -4.63
CA LEU A 51 8.95 3.35 -3.21
C LEU A 51 9.86 2.41 -2.42
N ASP A 52 10.42 2.91 -1.33
CA ASP A 52 11.34 2.18 -0.47
C ASP A 52 10.85 2.13 0.99
N ALA A 53 11.61 1.41 1.82
CA ALA A 53 11.33 1.32 3.25
C ALA A 53 11.31 2.69 3.95
N VAL A 54 12.08 3.67 3.48
CA VAL A 54 12.15 5.02 4.06
C VAL A 54 10.84 5.77 3.80
N TRP A 55 10.32 5.69 2.58
CA TRP A 55 9.02 6.22 2.20
C TRP A 55 7.91 5.55 3.01
N PHE A 56 7.95 4.22 3.10
CA PHE A 56 6.95 3.44 3.82
C PHE A 56 6.87 3.86 5.29
N ASN A 57 8.01 3.90 5.98
CA ASN A 57 8.09 4.30 7.38
C ASN A 57 7.65 5.74 7.63
N ARG A 58 7.88 6.65 6.67
CA ARG A 58 7.41 8.05 6.76
C ARG A 58 5.89 8.15 6.66
N ASN A 59 5.28 7.34 5.79
CA ASN A 59 3.84 7.42 5.51
C ASN A 59 3.00 6.47 6.35
N SER A 60 3.60 5.51 7.03
CA SER A 60 2.87 4.57 7.88
C SER A 60 2.35 5.19 9.17
N GLY A 61 2.74 6.42 9.50
CA GLY A 61 2.43 7.05 10.78
C GLY A 61 2.97 6.23 11.97
N PRO A 62 2.64 6.61 13.22
CA PRO A 62 2.88 5.74 14.37
C PRO A 62 2.09 4.45 14.17
N VAL A 63 2.80 3.32 14.18
CA VAL A 63 2.27 1.97 13.93
C VAL A 63 0.99 1.75 14.75
N ARG A 64 -0.16 1.76 14.07
CA ARG A 64 -1.42 1.26 14.60
C ARG A 64 -1.62 -0.11 13.98
N ASP A 65 -1.34 -1.11 14.81
CA ASP A 65 -1.67 -2.52 14.60
C ASP A 65 -0.77 -3.29 13.61
N LEU A 66 0.06 -4.16 14.19
CA LEU A 66 0.81 -5.21 13.48
C LEU A 66 -0.11 -6.42 13.30
N HIS A 67 -0.54 -6.68 12.06
CA HIS A 67 -1.29 -7.88 11.73
C HIS A 67 -0.36 -9.01 11.27
N ALA A 68 -0.54 -10.19 11.84
CA ALA A 68 0.34 -11.35 11.64
C ALA A 68 0.21 -12.01 10.26
N SER A 69 -0.83 -11.70 9.49
CA SER A 69 -1.04 -12.19 8.13
C SER A 69 -1.63 -11.09 7.22
N LEU A 70 -1.38 -11.21 5.91
CA LEU A 70 -1.90 -10.27 4.90
C LEU A 70 -3.44 -10.24 4.91
N GLU A 71 -4.08 -11.39 5.06
CA GLU A 71 -5.54 -11.51 5.10
C GLU A 71 -6.14 -10.90 6.38
N ASP A 72 -5.48 -11.11 7.53
CA ASP A 72 -5.92 -10.49 8.79
C ASP A 72 -5.72 -8.98 8.78
N GLY A 73 -4.65 -8.51 8.15
CA GLY A 73 -4.40 -7.09 7.99
C GLY A 73 -5.39 -6.43 7.04
N ILE A 74 -5.78 -7.10 5.94
CA ILE A 74 -6.82 -6.61 5.01
C ILE A 74 -8.15 -6.42 5.76
N LYS A 75 -8.57 -7.41 6.55
CA LYS A 75 -9.78 -7.31 7.37
C LYS A 75 -9.70 -6.19 8.40
N ALA A 76 -8.53 -6.00 9.01
CA ALA A 76 -8.34 -4.97 10.02
C ALA A 76 -8.34 -3.53 9.46
N VAL A 77 -7.97 -3.33 8.20
CA VAL A 77 -8.09 -2.02 7.51
C VAL A 77 -9.47 -1.78 6.88
N GLY A 78 -10.45 -2.64 7.18
CA GLY A 78 -11.86 -2.46 6.79
C GLY A 78 -12.12 -2.67 5.30
N LEU A 79 -11.40 -3.61 4.67
CA LEU A 79 -11.67 -4.13 3.34
C LEU A 79 -12.17 -5.58 3.42
#